data_AF-A0AAV6AFT2-F1
#
_entry.id   AF-A0AAV6AFT2-F1
#
_cell.length_a   1.000
_cell.length_b   1.000
_cell.length_c   1.000
_cell.angle_alpha   90.00
_cell.angle_beta   90.00
_cell.angle_gamma   90.00
#
_symmetry.space_group_name_H-M   'P 1'
#
loop_
_entity.id
_entity.type
_entity.pdbx_description
1 polymer ?
#
loop_
_entity_poly.entity_id
_entity_poly.type
_entity_poly.pdbx_seq_one_letter_code
_entity_poly.pdbx_strand_id
1 'polypeptide(L)'
;MDGEGAGVGTGHTRMRRVAGIDVGGTYTDLVLTETAGGVTTVRVAKVATTLPNQAEGVMAAIDATGLSPADLDLVIHGTTATTNAVLERKTARVGLITTRGFRDVLELGRRTRPKPYGLFGVFEPLVPRELRLEVDERMDARGAVVVALDEDGVRAAARALIDAGCEAVVIHFLHAYANPAHEVRAEDIVRETWPNDYVTAGHRLLSEYREYERGATASVNAAVQPILDRYIRRLQGELARRGYRRDLLVMNGNGGTVAATLVARDAAKTVMSGPASGVMAAAATLAQSGLANAVTYDMGGTSTDVALIHGGIPEVSSELTIDYGLPIHVPMVDVRTVGAGGGSIAWLDAAGMLRVGPESAGSDPGPVCYGRGGERPTITDANIILGRLDPATFGAGTDGLVAARAAVEARIARPLGFTVEEAAAAIVRLANTHMAGAI
;
A
#
# COMPACT_ATOMS: atom_id res chain seq x y z
N MET A 1 27.43 35.37 56.18
CA MET A 1 26.67 34.33 56.88
C MET A 1 25.19 34.62 56.70
N ASP A 2 24.45 34.15 55.71
CA ASP A 2 24.74 33.55 54.41
C ASP A 2 23.50 33.89 53.56
N GLY A 3 23.72 34.43 52.37
CA GLY A 3 22.66 34.70 51.41
C GLY A 3 22.42 33.46 50.58
N GLU A 4 21.35 32.71 50.86
CA GLU A 4 20.85 31.68 49.97
C GLU A 4 20.16 32.32 48.77
N GLY A 5 20.87 32.39 47.65
CA GLY A 5 20.29 32.66 46.35
C GLY A 5 19.40 31.50 45.93
N ALA A 6 18.08 31.73 45.89
CA ALA A 6 17.14 30.85 45.25
C ALA A 6 17.47 30.76 43.75
N GLY A 7 18.11 29.66 43.35
CA GLY A 7 18.30 29.30 41.96
C GLY A 7 16.93 29.07 41.31
N VAL A 8 16.48 30.03 40.52
CA VAL A 8 15.37 29.86 39.58
C VAL A 8 15.81 28.80 38.58
N GLY A 9 15.36 27.56 38.77
CA GLY A 9 15.49 26.51 37.78
C GLY A 9 14.79 26.96 36.51
N THR A 10 15.57 27.31 35.49
CA THR A 10 15.08 27.50 34.13
C THR A 10 14.59 26.15 33.63
N GLY A 11 13.30 25.88 33.84
CA GLY A 11 12.60 24.76 33.23
C GLY A 11 12.73 24.88 31.72
N HIS A 12 13.74 24.24 31.15
CA HIS A 12 13.87 24.11 29.71
C HIS A 12 12.67 23.29 29.26
N THR A 13 11.68 23.94 28.67
CA THR A 13 10.54 23.29 28.05
C THR A 13 11.10 22.30 27.01
N ARG A 14 11.08 21.01 27.34
CA ARG A 14 11.63 19.96 26.48
C ARG A 14 10.96 20.06 25.11
N MET A 15 11.77 20.26 24.09
CA MET A 15 11.30 20.27 22.70
C MET A 15 10.83 18.86 22.34
N ARG A 16 9.55 18.74 22.00
CA ARG A 16 8.96 17.48 21.53
C ARG A 16 9.25 17.32 20.05
N ARG A 17 9.85 16.20 19.65
CA ARG A 17 10.21 15.90 18.26
C ARG A 17 9.44 14.70 17.72
N VAL A 18 8.64 14.91 16.68
CA VAL A 18 7.87 13.85 16.01
C VAL A 18 8.25 13.80 14.54
N ALA A 19 8.68 12.62 14.08
CA ALA A 19 8.98 12.36 12.68
C ALA A 19 7.88 11.49 12.06
N GLY A 20 7.20 12.01 11.04
CA GLY A 20 6.37 11.24 10.12
C GLY A 20 7.20 10.90 8.88
N ILE A 21 7.28 9.62 8.52
CA ILE A 21 8.14 9.13 7.44
C ILE A 21 7.33 8.25 6.51
N ASP A 22 7.23 8.61 5.23
CA ASP A 22 6.61 7.80 4.20
C ASP A 22 7.65 7.25 3.22
N VAL A 23 7.65 5.94 3.03
CA VAL A 23 8.53 5.27 2.08
C VAL A 23 7.74 4.87 0.84
N GLY A 24 7.90 5.65 -0.22
CA GLY A 24 7.42 5.36 -1.56
C GLY A 24 8.42 4.56 -2.40
N GLY A 25 8.02 4.19 -3.61
CA GLY A 25 8.89 3.46 -4.55
C GLY A 25 10.08 4.28 -5.08
N THR A 26 9.97 5.61 -5.14
CA THR A 26 11.02 6.48 -5.68
C THR A 26 11.76 7.27 -4.59
N TYR A 27 11.01 7.87 -3.66
CA TYR A 27 11.55 8.71 -2.60
C TYR A 27 11.03 8.29 -1.24
N THR A 28 11.85 8.54 -0.23
CA THR A 28 11.48 8.51 1.18
C THR A 28 11.33 9.96 1.64
N ASP A 29 10.12 10.29 2.06
CA ASP A 29 9.72 11.61 2.49
C ASP A 29 9.61 11.63 4.03
N LEU A 30 10.14 12.67 4.66
CA LEU A 30 10.10 12.85 6.11
C LEU A 30 9.61 14.25 6.44
N VAL A 31 8.63 14.32 7.34
CA VAL A 31 8.18 15.56 7.98
C VAL A 31 8.53 15.49 9.47
N LEU A 32 9.38 16.41 9.89
CA LEU A 32 9.76 16.58 11.29
C LEU A 32 9.00 17.77 11.87
N THR A 33 8.31 17.53 12.98
CA THR A 33 7.71 18.59 13.80
C THR A 33 8.47 18.71 15.10
N GLU A 34 8.79 19.95 15.47
CA GLU A 34 9.45 20.27 16.73
C GLU A 34 8.61 21.29 17.47
N THR A 35 8.09 20.91 18.63
CA THR A 35 7.21 21.75 19.43
C THR A 35 7.88 22.11 20.77
N ALA A 36 8.02 23.40 21.05
CA ALA A 36 8.49 23.90 22.34
C ALA A 36 7.72 25.18 22.71
N GLY A 37 7.25 25.28 23.95
CA GLY A 37 6.56 26.49 24.44
C GLY A 37 5.30 26.87 23.65
N GLY A 38 4.63 25.90 23.02
CA GLY A 38 3.45 26.12 22.18
C GLY A 38 3.74 26.54 20.73
N VAL A 39 5.01 26.70 20.36
CA VAL A 39 5.43 26.98 18.98
C VAL A 39 5.88 25.69 18.32
N THR A 40 5.39 25.42 17.11
CA THR A 40 5.77 24.25 16.30
C THR A 40 6.51 24.71 15.05
N THR A 41 7.72 24.19 14.83
CA THR A 41 8.45 24.33 13.57
C THR A 41 8.37 23.03 12.77
N VAL A 42 8.38 23.16 11.44
CA VAL A 42 8.33 22.03 10.51
C VAL A 42 9.58 22.00 9.66
N ARG A 43 10.20 20.82 9.51
CA ARG A 43 11.25 20.56 8.54
C ARG A 43 10.84 19.39 7.66
N VAL A 44 11.25 19.43 6.39
CA VAL A 44 10.99 18.36 5.44
C VAL A 44 12.33 17.86 4.91
N ALA A 45 12.48 16.54 4.81
CA ALA A 45 13.57 15.90 4.12
C ALA A 45 13.02 14.96 3.05
N LYS A 46 13.69 14.93 1.89
CA LYS A 46 13.36 14.02 0.78
C LYS A 46 14.64 13.40 0.30
N VAL A 47 14.71 12.07 0.36
CA VAL A 47 15.87 11.29 -0.07
C VAL A 47 15.43 10.18 -1.01
N ALA A 48 16.32 9.68 -1.85
CA ALA A 48 16.01 8.55 -2.73
C ALA A 48 15.71 7.29 -1.90
N THR A 49 14.70 6.52 -2.31
CA THR A 49 14.39 5.23 -1.65
C THR A 49 15.46 4.20 -2.00
N THR A 50 16.00 3.54 -0.98
CA THR A 50 16.94 2.42 -1.16
C THR A 50 16.17 1.11 -1.30
N LEU A 51 15.92 0.64 -2.52
CA LEU A 51 15.08 -0.54 -2.78
C LEU A 51 15.59 -1.85 -2.13
N PRO A 52 16.89 -2.17 -2.11
CA PRO A 52 17.38 -3.40 -1.43
C PRO A 52 17.14 -3.37 0.08
N ASN A 53 17.08 -2.17 0.66
CA ASN A 53 16.88 -1.97 2.09
C ASN A 53 16.25 -0.60 2.38
N GLN A 54 14.92 -0.54 2.39
CA GLN A 54 14.17 0.69 2.64
C GLN A 54 14.49 1.35 4.00
N ALA A 55 14.94 0.57 4.99
CA ALA A 55 15.35 1.12 6.27
C ALA A 55 16.52 2.11 6.14
N GLU A 56 17.44 1.90 5.19
CA GLU A 56 18.54 2.84 4.93
C GLU A 56 18.03 4.19 4.44
N GLY A 57 17.00 4.20 3.58
CA GLY A 57 16.34 5.43 3.14
C GLY A 57 15.71 6.19 4.31
N VAL A 58 15.09 5.47 5.25
CA VAL A 58 14.54 6.07 6.48
C VAL A 58 15.64 6.71 7.33
N MET A 59 16.77 6.02 7.53
CA MET A 59 17.90 6.56 8.30
C MET A 59 18.51 7.79 7.61
N ALA A 60 18.67 7.75 6.28
CA ALA A 60 19.16 8.88 5.50
C ALA A 60 18.22 10.09 5.56
N ALA A 61 16.90 9.87 5.57
CA ALA A 61 15.92 10.94 5.73
C ALA A 61 16.03 11.60 7.11
N ILE A 62 16.24 10.82 8.17
CA ILE A 62 16.48 11.34 9.52
C ILE A 62 17.78 12.14 9.55
N ASP A 63 18.87 11.59 9.02
CA ASP A 63 20.18 12.25 8.97
C ASP A 63 20.12 13.60 8.22
N ALA A 64 19.33 13.68 7.14
CA ALA A 64 19.12 14.91 6.37
C ALA A 64 18.44 16.04 7.16
N THR A 65 17.78 15.73 8.29
CA THR A 65 17.25 16.75 9.21
C THR A 65 18.32 17.33 10.16
N GLY A 66 19.51 16.71 10.21
CA GLY A 66 20.56 17.03 11.17
C GLY A 66 20.34 16.45 12.56
N LEU A 67 19.36 15.55 12.74
CA LEU A 67 19.07 14.87 14.01
C LEU A 67 19.51 13.41 13.98
N SER A 68 19.67 12.82 15.17
CA SER A 68 19.80 11.37 15.36
C SER A 68 18.46 10.76 15.76
N PRO A 69 18.20 9.47 15.48
CA PRO A 69 17.05 8.76 16.03
C PRO A 69 16.91 8.85 17.56
N ALA A 70 18.02 8.99 18.29
CA ALA A 70 18.00 9.20 19.75
C ALA A 70 17.31 10.51 20.18
N ASP A 71 17.23 11.50 19.30
CA ASP A 71 16.65 12.82 19.56
C ASP A 71 15.13 12.86 19.37
N LEU A 72 14.55 11.81 18.78
CA LEU A 72 13.14 11.72 18.41
C LEU A 72 12.30 11.14 19.56
N ASP A 73 11.17 11.78 19.86
CA ASP A 73 10.22 11.29 20.86
C ASP A 73 9.20 10.31 20.27
N LEU A 74 8.92 10.43 18.97
CA LEU A 74 7.98 9.59 18.25
C LEU A 74 8.35 9.48 16.77
N VAL A 75 8.35 8.25 16.25
CA VAL A 75 8.48 7.95 14.83
C VAL A 75 7.19 7.27 14.36
N ILE A 76 6.55 7.86 13.36
CA ILE A 76 5.40 7.30 12.65
C ILE A 76 5.85 6.98 11.22
N HIS A 77 5.62 5.75 10.81
CA HIS A 77 6.14 5.23 9.56
C HIS A 77 5.02 4.72 8.65
N GLY A 78 4.90 5.30 7.46
CA GLY A 78 4.11 4.80 6.34
C GLY A 78 5.00 4.06 5.34
N THR A 79 4.47 3.00 4.74
CA THR A 79 5.17 2.24 3.71
C THR A 79 4.23 1.73 2.63
N THR A 80 4.70 1.78 1.40
CA THR A 80 4.02 1.19 0.24
C THR A 80 4.42 -0.27 -0.01
N ALA A 81 5.31 -0.85 0.82
CA ALA A 81 5.87 -2.18 0.60
C ALA A 81 4.80 -3.28 0.50
N THR A 82 3.77 -3.26 1.36
CA THR A 82 2.70 -4.26 1.33
C THR A 82 1.78 -4.09 0.12
N THR A 83 1.43 -2.85 -0.23
CA THR A 83 0.62 -2.55 -1.42
C THR A 83 1.33 -3.01 -2.69
N ASN A 84 2.60 -2.65 -2.85
CA ASN A 84 3.40 -3.01 -4.04
C ASN A 84 3.62 -4.52 -4.13
N ALA A 85 3.86 -5.21 -3.00
CA ALA A 85 4.02 -6.67 -3.01
C ALA A 85 2.78 -7.39 -3.56
N VAL A 86 1.58 -6.92 -3.21
CA VAL A 86 0.32 -7.49 -3.73
C VAL A 86 0.14 -7.17 -5.20
N LEU A 87 0.28 -5.89 -5.60
CA LEU A 87 0.09 -5.45 -6.98
C LEU A 87 1.09 -6.09 -7.95
N GLU A 88 2.36 -6.21 -7.56
CA GLU A 88 3.41 -6.83 -8.37
C GLU A 88 3.44 -8.37 -8.24
N ARG A 89 2.55 -8.95 -7.40
CA ARG A 89 2.55 -10.38 -7.04
C ARG A 89 3.88 -10.91 -6.51
N LYS A 90 4.75 -10.02 -6.01
CA LYS A 90 6.01 -10.36 -5.33
C LYS A 90 5.74 -10.65 -3.86
N THR A 91 4.98 -11.70 -3.61
CA THR A 91 4.52 -12.09 -2.27
C THR A 91 5.27 -13.30 -1.72
N ALA A 92 5.16 -13.53 -0.41
CA ALA A 92 5.63 -14.78 0.19
C ALA A 92 4.85 -15.97 -0.38
N ARG A 93 5.49 -17.14 -0.45
CA ARG A 93 4.79 -18.35 -0.89
C ARG A 93 3.89 -18.86 0.23
N VAL A 94 2.58 -18.86 -0.02
CA VAL A 94 1.55 -19.19 0.98
C VAL A 94 0.92 -20.55 0.70
N GLY A 95 0.69 -21.31 1.77
CA GLY A 95 -0.19 -22.48 1.75
C GLY A 95 -1.55 -22.20 2.40
N LEU A 96 -2.58 -22.95 2.03
CA LEU A 96 -3.93 -22.86 2.59
C LEU A 96 -4.36 -24.23 3.12
N ILE A 97 -4.86 -24.27 4.35
CA ILE A 97 -5.56 -25.40 4.95
C ILE A 97 -7.04 -25.00 5.08
N THR A 98 -7.94 -25.78 4.47
CA THR A 98 -9.37 -25.46 4.44
C THR A 98 -10.26 -26.69 4.58
N THR A 99 -11.56 -26.45 4.71
CA THR A 99 -12.60 -27.47 4.85
C THR A 99 -12.65 -28.35 3.60
N ARG A 100 -12.76 -29.67 3.76
CA ARG A 100 -12.92 -30.60 2.62
C ARG A 100 -14.05 -30.20 1.68
N GLY A 101 -13.74 -30.19 0.38
CA GLY A 101 -14.62 -29.75 -0.71
C GLY A 101 -14.59 -28.24 -1.00
N PHE A 102 -13.79 -27.44 -0.29
CA PHE A 102 -13.80 -25.97 -0.38
C PHE A 102 -12.46 -25.36 -0.82
N ARG A 103 -11.47 -26.17 -1.21
CA ARG A 103 -10.17 -25.64 -1.70
C ARG A 103 -10.25 -24.73 -2.92
N ASP A 104 -11.36 -24.74 -3.66
CA ASP A 104 -11.54 -23.94 -4.88
C ASP A 104 -12.30 -22.63 -4.68
N VAL A 105 -12.69 -22.31 -3.45
CA VAL A 105 -13.39 -21.05 -3.14
C VAL A 105 -12.61 -19.82 -3.61
N LEU A 106 -11.29 -19.79 -3.40
CA LEU A 106 -10.46 -18.65 -3.81
C LEU A 106 -10.40 -18.47 -5.33
N GLU A 107 -10.49 -19.55 -6.10
CA GLU A 107 -10.42 -19.51 -7.57
C GLU A 107 -11.78 -19.25 -8.20
N LEU A 108 -12.84 -19.84 -7.65
CA LEU A 108 -14.21 -19.61 -8.10
C LEU A 108 -14.69 -18.18 -7.82
N GLY A 109 -14.20 -17.60 -6.71
CA GLY A 109 -14.58 -16.27 -6.24
C GLY A 109 -16.10 -16.11 -6.18
N ARG A 110 -16.59 -14.96 -6.64
CA ARG A 110 -18.03 -14.68 -6.81
C ARG A 110 -18.51 -14.83 -8.25
N ARG A 111 -17.69 -15.43 -9.13
CA ARG A 111 -17.95 -15.51 -10.59
C ARG A 111 -18.30 -14.15 -11.21
N THR A 112 -17.74 -13.09 -10.64
CA THR A 112 -17.75 -11.76 -11.23
C THR A 112 -16.99 -11.78 -12.56
N ARG A 113 -17.09 -10.70 -13.33
CA ARG A 113 -16.32 -10.54 -14.57
C ARG A 113 -15.31 -9.42 -14.39
N PRO A 114 -14.06 -9.57 -14.86
CA PRO A 114 -13.08 -8.48 -14.80
C PRO A 114 -13.46 -7.30 -15.69
N LYS A 115 -14.23 -7.57 -16.75
CA LYS A 115 -14.75 -6.55 -17.67
C LYS A 115 -16.27 -6.72 -17.79
N PRO A 116 -17.07 -5.65 -17.60
CA PRO A 116 -18.54 -5.73 -17.68
C PRO A 116 -19.06 -6.40 -18.97
N TYR A 117 -18.39 -6.15 -20.10
CA TYR A 117 -18.73 -6.70 -21.42
C TYR A 117 -17.78 -7.83 -21.88
N GLY A 118 -16.95 -8.37 -20.99
CA GLY A 118 -16.11 -9.54 -21.29
C GLY A 118 -16.90 -10.85 -21.21
N LEU A 119 -16.75 -11.74 -22.20
CA LEU A 119 -17.30 -13.10 -22.15
C LEU A 119 -16.45 -14.05 -21.29
N PHE A 120 -15.14 -13.79 -21.21
CA PHE A 120 -14.16 -14.60 -20.49
C PHE A 120 -13.37 -13.73 -19.52
N GLY A 121 -12.87 -14.35 -18.45
CA GLY A 121 -11.97 -13.73 -17.49
C GLY A 121 -11.11 -14.81 -16.84
N VAL A 122 -9.85 -14.49 -16.59
CA VAL A 122 -8.95 -15.34 -15.81
C VAL A 122 -8.62 -14.57 -14.53
N PHE A 123 -8.63 -15.28 -13.42
CA PHE A 123 -8.14 -14.81 -12.14
C PHE A 123 -7.19 -15.84 -11.59
N GLU A 124 -6.03 -15.38 -11.12
CA GLU A 124 -5.06 -16.23 -10.44
C GLU A 124 -5.08 -15.89 -8.94
N PRO A 125 -5.56 -16.79 -8.08
CA PRO A 125 -5.50 -16.59 -6.63
C PRO A 125 -4.05 -16.47 -6.14
N LEU A 126 -3.85 -15.76 -5.03
CA LEU A 126 -2.52 -15.67 -4.39
C LEU A 126 -1.99 -17.04 -3.93
N VAL A 127 -2.90 -17.96 -3.59
CA VAL A 127 -2.55 -19.34 -3.22
C VAL A 127 -2.85 -20.26 -4.41
N PRO A 128 -1.81 -20.80 -5.07
CA PRO A 128 -2.00 -21.70 -6.20
C PRO A 128 -2.62 -23.02 -5.74
N ARG A 129 -3.32 -23.69 -6.66
CA ARG A 129 -4.23 -24.79 -6.35
C ARG A 129 -3.58 -25.95 -5.60
N GLU A 130 -2.36 -26.28 -5.97
CA GLU A 130 -1.54 -27.35 -5.38
C GLU A 130 -1.11 -27.06 -3.94
N LEU A 131 -1.21 -25.80 -3.48
CA LEU A 131 -0.93 -25.39 -2.11
C LEU A 131 -2.21 -25.17 -1.29
N ARG A 132 -3.38 -25.59 -1.80
CA ARG A 132 -4.68 -25.53 -1.11
C ARG A 132 -5.07 -26.93 -0.66
N LEU A 133 -4.74 -27.26 0.58
CA LEU A 133 -4.98 -28.57 1.18
C LEU A 133 -6.26 -28.59 1.98
N GLU A 134 -6.92 -29.75 1.97
CA GLU A 134 -8.21 -29.96 2.61
C GLU A 134 -8.06 -30.88 3.82
N VAL A 135 -8.78 -30.56 4.89
CA VAL A 135 -8.88 -31.38 6.10
C VAL A 135 -10.34 -31.76 6.35
N ASP A 136 -10.54 -32.96 6.89
CA ASP A 136 -11.85 -33.39 7.38
C ASP A 136 -12.24 -32.57 8.60
N GLU A 137 -13.21 -31.70 8.40
CA GLU A 137 -13.75 -30.80 9.41
C GLU A 137 -15.07 -30.26 8.85
N ARG A 138 -16.09 -30.05 9.68
CA ARG A 138 -17.27 -29.29 9.26
C ARG A 138 -18.02 -28.67 10.43
N MET A 139 -18.30 -27.38 10.31
CA MET A 139 -19.34 -26.69 11.08
C MET A 139 -20.56 -26.35 10.21
N ASP A 140 -21.74 -26.27 10.83
CA ASP A 140 -22.93 -25.70 10.21
C ASP A 140 -23.01 -24.17 10.40
N ALA A 141 -23.99 -23.54 9.77
CA ALA A 141 -24.19 -22.09 9.85
C ALA A 141 -24.62 -21.58 11.25
N ARG A 142 -24.98 -22.48 12.18
CA ARG A 142 -25.27 -22.15 13.59
C ARG A 142 -24.07 -22.39 14.49
N GLY A 143 -22.92 -22.80 13.93
CA GLY A 143 -21.70 -23.11 14.66
C GLY A 143 -21.70 -24.49 15.31
N ALA A 144 -22.65 -25.37 14.99
CA ALA A 144 -22.65 -26.74 15.48
C ALA A 144 -21.66 -27.59 14.69
N VAL A 145 -20.93 -28.46 15.39
CA VAL A 145 -20.00 -29.41 14.78
C VAL A 145 -20.79 -30.50 14.05
N VAL A 146 -20.56 -30.60 12.75
CA VAL A 146 -21.12 -31.65 11.87
C VAL A 146 -20.10 -32.77 11.67
N VAL A 147 -18.83 -32.40 11.46
CA VAL A 147 -17.69 -33.32 11.39
C VAL A 147 -16.61 -32.74 12.29
N ALA A 148 -16.12 -33.55 13.24
CA ALA A 148 -15.03 -33.15 14.13
C ALA A 148 -13.75 -32.89 13.34
N LEU A 149 -12.91 -31.98 13.83
CA LEU A 149 -11.62 -31.68 13.23
C LEU A 149 -10.70 -32.92 13.24
N ASP A 150 -10.24 -33.32 12.06
CA ASP A 150 -9.16 -34.28 11.89
C ASP A 150 -7.81 -33.62 12.20
N GLU A 151 -7.38 -33.70 13.45
CA GLU A 151 -6.13 -33.11 13.90
C GLU A 151 -4.89 -33.70 13.19
N ASP A 152 -4.90 -35.00 12.88
CA ASP A 152 -3.78 -35.64 12.18
C ASP A 152 -3.72 -35.19 10.72
N GLY A 153 -4.88 -34.98 10.10
CA GLY A 153 -5.02 -34.30 8.81
C GLY A 153 -4.41 -32.90 8.81
N VAL A 154 -4.66 -32.09 9.86
CA VAL A 154 -4.02 -30.77 10.02
C VAL A 154 -2.50 -30.89 10.09
N ARG A 155 -1.97 -31.81 10.91
CA ARG A 155 -0.51 -32.04 11.03
C ARG A 155 0.11 -32.45 9.70
N ALA A 156 -0.55 -33.36 8.97
CA ALA A 156 -0.09 -33.82 7.67
C ALA A 156 -0.10 -32.69 6.63
N ALA A 157 -1.17 -31.89 6.59
CA ALA A 157 -1.26 -30.74 5.70
C ALA A 157 -0.18 -29.69 5.99
N ALA A 158 0.06 -29.38 7.27
CA ALA A 158 1.12 -28.45 7.67
C ALA A 158 2.50 -28.92 7.19
N ARG A 159 2.85 -30.18 7.41
CA ARG A 159 4.13 -30.76 6.94
C ARG A 159 4.25 -30.72 5.42
N ALA A 160 3.20 -31.10 4.70
CA ALA A 160 3.20 -31.06 3.24
C ALA A 160 3.43 -29.64 2.69
N LEU A 161 2.87 -28.61 3.33
CA LEU A 161 3.09 -27.21 2.94
C LEU A 161 4.51 -26.73 3.27
N ILE A 162 5.08 -27.16 4.41
CA ILE A 162 6.48 -26.90 4.77
C ILE A 162 7.42 -27.55 3.73
N ASP A 163 7.20 -28.83 3.41
CA ASP A 163 7.99 -29.58 2.43
C ASP A 163 7.85 -29.00 1.03
N ALA A 164 6.67 -28.46 0.71
CA ALA A 164 6.44 -27.72 -0.52
C ALA A 164 7.19 -26.39 -0.55
N GLY A 165 7.73 -25.88 0.57
CA GLY A 165 8.48 -24.63 0.65
C GLY A 165 7.60 -23.40 0.86
N CYS A 166 6.42 -23.55 1.48
CA CYS A 166 5.60 -22.41 1.89
C CYS A 166 6.27 -21.68 3.05
N GLU A 167 6.33 -20.36 2.96
CA GLU A 167 6.88 -19.50 4.01
C GLU A 167 5.82 -19.19 5.08
N ALA A 168 4.56 -19.07 4.67
CA ALA A 168 3.41 -18.77 5.52
C ALA A 168 2.23 -19.69 5.21
N VAL A 169 1.30 -19.82 6.16
CA VAL A 169 0.10 -20.65 6.03
C VAL A 169 -1.17 -19.94 6.50
N VAL A 170 -2.25 -20.17 5.75
CA VAL A 170 -3.60 -19.73 6.09
C VAL A 170 -4.43 -20.92 6.55
N ILE A 171 -5.16 -20.74 7.64
CA ILE A 171 -6.21 -21.66 8.09
C ILE A 171 -7.54 -20.96 7.86
N HIS A 172 -8.40 -21.58 7.05
CA HIS A 172 -9.68 -21.00 6.66
C HIS A 172 -10.74 -22.09 6.56
N PHE A 173 -11.53 -22.25 7.61
CA PHE A 173 -12.64 -23.18 7.65
C PHE A 173 -13.97 -22.47 7.44
N LEU A 174 -14.95 -23.18 6.89
CA LEU A 174 -16.30 -22.63 6.76
C LEU A 174 -16.93 -22.38 8.12
N HIS A 175 -17.77 -21.35 8.19
CA HIS A 175 -18.54 -21.01 9.39
C HIS A 175 -17.70 -20.70 10.65
N ALA A 176 -16.39 -20.49 10.50
CA ALA A 176 -15.52 -20.06 11.61
C ALA A 176 -15.94 -18.72 12.25
N TYR A 177 -16.69 -17.87 11.52
CA TYR A 177 -17.31 -16.65 12.06
C TYR A 177 -18.40 -16.95 13.10
N ALA A 178 -19.08 -18.11 13.00
CA ALA A 178 -20.12 -18.53 13.92
C ALA A 178 -19.53 -19.30 15.10
N ASN A 179 -18.53 -20.15 14.83
CA ASN A 179 -17.77 -20.86 15.86
C ASN A 179 -16.32 -21.07 15.37
N PRO A 180 -15.32 -20.40 15.97
CA PRO A 180 -13.94 -20.49 15.51
C PRO A 180 -13.18 -21.71 16.07
N ALA A 181 -13.80 -22.59 16.86
CA ALA A 181 -13.12 -23.61 17.64
C ALA A 181 -12.17 -24.51 16.81
N HIS A 182 -12.57 -24.92 15.61
CA HIS A 182 -11.70 -25.73 14.75
C HIS A 182 -10.54 -24.93 14.14
N GLU A 183 -10.75 -23.65 13.78
CA GLU A 183 -9.62 -22.82 13.32
C GLU A 183 -8.64 -22.54 14.45
N VAL A 184 -9.13 -22.26 15.66
CA VAL A 184 -8.28 -22.09 16.86
C VAL A 184 -7.46 -23.35 17.12
N ARG A 185 -8.12 -24.52 17.14
CA ARG A 185 -7.42 -25.78 17.38
C ARG A 185 -6.42 -26.12 16.28
N ALA A 186 -6.77 -25.88 15.02
CA ALA A 186 -5.85 -26.08 13.91
C ALA A 186 -4.67 -25.10 13.97
N GLU A 187 -4.89 -23.85 14.38
CA GLU A 187 -3.81 -22.88 14.58
C GLU A 187 -2.81 -23.37 15.61
N ASP A 188 -3.27 -23.87 16.76
CA ASP A 188 -2.41 -24.44 17.79
C ASP A 188 -1.55 -25.60 17.23
N ILE A 189 -2.20 -26.55 16.54
CA ILE A 189 -1.53 -27.71 15.93
C ILE A 189 -0.49 -27.30 14.88
N VAL A 190 -0.83 -26.34 14.03
CA VAL A 190 0.10 -25.84 13.01
C VAL A 190 1.30 -25.17 13.68
N ARG A 191 1.08 -24.35 14.72
CA ARG A 191 2.15 -23.66 15.46
C ARG A 191 3.11 -24.62 16.18
N GLU A 192 2.70 -25.85 16.51
CA GLU A 192 3.60 -26.86 17.06
C GLU A 192 4.70 -27.30 16.09
N THR A 193 4.48 -27.17 14.77
CA THR A 193 5.37 -27.71 13.72
C THR A 193 5.85 -26.69 12.70
N TRP A 194 5.15 -25.56 12.53
CA TRP A 194 5.53 -24.52 11.59
C TRP A 194 6.85 -23.86 11.99
N PRO A 195 7.77 -23.59 11.06
CA PRO A 195 9.13 -23.15 11.40
C PRO A 195 9.24 -21.69 11.87
N ASN A 196 8.16 -20.92 11.85
CA ASN A 196 8.13 -19.49 12.14
C ASN A 196 6.74 -19.04 12.63
N ASP A 197 6.58 -17.74 12.89
CA ASP A 197 5.33 -17.17 13.43
C ASP A 197 4.22 -16.94 12.38
N TYR A 198 4.48 -17.21 11.09
CA TYR A 198 3.63 -16.82 9.95
C TYR A 198 2.46 -17.79 9.72
N VAL A 199 1.59 -17.87 10.72
CA VAL A 199 0.34 -18.63 10.70
C VAL A 199 -0.81 -17.65 10.84
N THR A 200 -1.66 -17.60 9.81
CA THR A 200 -2.85 -16.73 9.75
C THR A 200 -4.12 -17.56 9.87
N ALA A 201 -4.92 -17.33 10.92
CA ALA A 201 -6.26 -17.91 11.04
C ALA A 201 -7.32 -16.91 10.58
N GLY A 202 -8.20 -17.33 9.67
CA GLY A 202 -9.19 -16.46 9.01
C GLY A 202 -10.10 -15.71 9.99
N HIS A 203 -10.59 -16.37 11.04
CA HIS A 203 -11.50 -15.78 12.03
C HIS A 203 -10.88 -14.60 12.80
N ARG A 204 -9.55 -14.58 12.99
CA ARG A 204 -8.85 -13.52 13.74
C ARG A 204 -8.80 -12.21 12.96
N LEU A 205 -8.72 -12.29 11.63
CA LEU A 205 -8.68 -11.12 10.76
C LEU A 205 -10.08 -10.60 10.45
N LEU A 206 -11.00 -11.52 10.12
CA LEU A 206 -12.34 -11.15 9.68
C LEU A 206 -13.36 -12.21 10.10
N SER A 207 -14.28 -11.83 11.00
CA SER A 207 -15.40 -12.68 11.43
C SER A 207 -16.65 -12.41 10.58
N GLU A 208 -16.54 -12.62 9.26
CA GLU A 208 -17.65 -12.46 8.31
C GLU A 208 -18.13 -13.79 7.74
N TYR A 209 -19.43 -13.84 7.40
CA TYR A 209 -20.05 -15.03 6.81
C TYR A 209 -19.55 -15.38 5.41
N ARG A 210 -18.97 -14.38 4.74
CA ARG A 210 -18.44 -14.42 3.38
C ARG A 210 -17.11 -15.18 3.33
N GLU A 211 -17.16 -16.45 2.93
CA GLU A 211 -16.03 -17.38 2.82
C GLU A 211 -14.95 -16.92 1.84
N TYR A 212 -15.35 -16.44 0.66
CA TYR A 212 -14.39 -15.97 -0.35
C TYR A 212 -13.62 -14.74 0.11
N GLU A 213 -14.32 -13.72 0.60
CA GLU A 213 -13.77 -12.44 1.02
C GLU A 213 -12.90 -12.60 2.28
N ARG A 214 -13.34 -13.42 3.26
CA ARG A 214 -12.53 -13.80 4.42
C ARG A 214 -11.27 -14.57 4.00
N GLY A 215 -11.41 -15.54 3.10
CA GLY A 215 -10.30 -16.36 2.61
C GLY A 215 -9.28 -15.55 1.81
N ALA A 216 -9.75 -14.65 0.94
CA ALA A 216 -8.93 -13.74 0.15
C ALA A 216 -8.18 -12.75 1.05
N THR A 217 -8.87 -12.12 2.01
CA THR A 217 -8.24 -11.21 2.99
C THR A 217 -7.17 -11.93 3.82
N ALA A 218 -7.46 -13.15 4.30
CA ALA A 218 -6.49 -13.94 5.06
C ALA A 218 -5.28 -14.36 4.19
N SER A 219 -5.51 -14.67 2.92
CA SER A 219 -4.45 -14.98 1.96
C SER A 219 -3.58 -13.78 1.66
N VAL A 220 -4.14 -12.58 1.49
CA VAL A 220 -3.37 -11.34 1.37
C VAL A 220 -2.51 -11.14 2.62
N ASN A 221 -3.09 -11.25 3.83
CA ASN A 221 -2.35 -11.09 5.07
C ASN A 221 -1.13 -12.02 5.15
N ALA A 222 -1.33 -13.32 4.93
CA ALA A 222 -0.24 -14.30 4.96
C ALA A 222 0.80 -14.05 3.87
N ALA A 223 0.39 -13.55 2.71
CA ALA A 223 1.26 -13.28 1.57
C ALA A 223 2.19 -12.07 1.81
N VAL A 224 1.72 -11.03 2.52
CA VAL A 224 2.51 -9.82 2.81
C VAL A 224 3.17 -9.83 4.20
N GLN A 225 2.69 -10.65 5.13
CA GLN A 225 3.17 -10.70 6.51
C GLN A 225 4.70 -10.90 6.62
N PRO A 226 5.32 -11.89 5.93
CA PRO A 226 6.77 -12.09 6.03
C PRO A 226 7.59 -10.91 5.48
N ILE A 227 7.07 -10.26 4.43
CA ILE A 227 7.71 -9.10 3.80
C ILE A 227 7.72 -7.92 4.77
N LEU A 228 6.55 -7.62 5.36
CA LEU A 228 6.40 -6.54 6.32
C LEU A 228 7.22 -6.82 7.59
N ASP A 229 7.16 -8.04 8.15
CA ASP A 229 7.90 -8.39 9.38
C ASP A 229 9.40 -8.21 9.21
N ARG A 230 9.98 -8.75 8.12
CA ARG A 230 11.42 -8.58 7.83
C ARG A 230 11.81 -7.11 7.74
N TYR A 231 11.00 -6.31 7.04
CA TYR A 231 11.25 -4.90 6.85
C TYR A 231 11.20 -4.12 8.17
N ILE A 232 10.11 -4.29 8.93
CA ILE A 232 9.89 -3.60 10.19
C ILE A 232 10.92 -3.99 11.24
N ARG A 233 11.26 -5.29 11.37
CA ARG A 233 12.32 -5.73 12.29
C ARG A 233 13.67 -5.10 11.97
N ARG A 234 14.01 -5.00 10.68
CA ARG A 234 15.25 -4.35 10.25
C ARG A 234 15.25 -2.87 10.60
N LEU A 235 14.17 -2.16 10.30
CA LEU A 235 14.02 -0.75 10.64
C LEU A 235 14.10 -0.51 12.16
N GLN A 236 13.40 -1.30 12.96
CA GLN A 236 13.50 -1.25 14.43
C GLN A 236 14.94 -1.49 14.91
N GLY A 237 15.65 -2.44 14.31
CA GLY A 237 17.05 -2.73 14.63
C GLY A 237 18.01 -1.59 14.29
N GLU A 238 17.81 -0.91 13.16
CA GLU A 238 18.59 0.29 12.79
C GLU A 238 18.32 1.47 13.73
N LEU A 239 17.04 1.76 14.01
CA LEU A 239 16.63 2.81 14.95
C LEU A 239 17.20 2.54 16.35
N ALA A 240 17.10 1.31 16.84
CA ALA A 240 17.63 0.91 18.15
C ALA A 240 19.16 1.04 18.22
N ARG A 241 19.88 0.61 17.17
CA ARG A 241 21.34 0.79 17.08
C ARG A 241 21.77 2.26 17.15
N ARG A 242 20.96 3.17 16.60
CA ARG A 242 21.21 4.62 16.65
C ARG A 242 20.58 5.34 17.85
N GLY A 243 20.13 4.59 18.87
CA GLY A 243 19.73 5.17 20.15
C GLY A 243 18.25 5.49 20.31
N TYR A 244 17.38 5.14 19.34
CA TYR A 244 15.93 5.21 19.56
C TYR A 244 15.51 4.16 20.59
N ARG A 245 14.69 4.56 21.57
CA ARG A 245 14.26 3.73 22.71
C ARG A 245 12.74 3.69 22.91
N ARG A 246 11.98 4.21 21.96
CA ARG A 246 10.51 4.26 21.99
C ARG A 246 9.93 3.29 20.98
N ASP A 247 8.61 3.15 20.98
CA ASP A 247 7.93 2.34 19.98
C ASP A 247 7.95 3.03 18.62
N LEU A 248 8.20 2.26 17.57
CA LEU A 248 7.94 2.66 16.20
C LEU A 248 6.45 2.45 15.92
N LEU A 249 5.74 3.49 15.50
CA LEU A 249 4.36 3.36 15.04
C LEU A 249 4.33 3.20 13.53
N VAL A 250 3.48 2.31 13.03
CA VAL A 250 3.27 2.03 11.61
C VAL A 250 1.86 2.44 11.22
N MET A 251 1.73 3.12 10.10
CA MET A 251 0.44 3.57 9.55
C MET A 251 -0.36 2.40 9.00
N ASN A 252 -1.66 2.38 9.28
CA ASN A 252 -2.63 1.46 8.71
C ASN A 252 -3.44 2.14 7.60
N GLY A 253 -4.01 1.34 6.70
CA GLY A 253 -4.93 1.78 5.64
C GLY A 253 -6.21 2.41 6.17
N ASN A 254 -6.57 2.24 7.46
CA ASN A 254 -7.71 2.93 8.07
C ASN A 254 -7.41 4.34 8.60
N GLY A 255 -6.19 4.85 8.38
CA GLY A 255 -5.75 6.17 8.85
C GLY A 255 -5.29 6.21 10.31
N GLY A 256 -5.34 5.08 11.03
CA GLY A 256 -4.76 4.93 12.36
C GLY A 256 -3.32 4.40 12.34
N THR A 257 -2.72 4.27 13.51
CA THR A 257 -1.37 3.71 13.67
C THR A 257 -1.34 2.55 14.65
N VAL A 258 -0.44 1.59 14.45
CA VAL A 258 -0.21 0.45 15.34
C VAL A 258 1.28 0.32 15.67
N ALA A 259 1.61 -0.23 16.84
CA ALA A 259 3.01 -0.53 17.17
C ALA A 259 3.61 -1.53 16.18
N ALA A 260 4.85 -1.27 15.76
CA ALA A 260 5.64 -2.11 14.87
C ALA A 260 5.76 -3.57 15.33
N THR A 261 5.73 -3.83 16.64
CA THR A 261 5.75 -5.18 17.22
C THR A 261 4.49 -5.99 16.98
N LEU A 262 3.37 -5.34 16.61
CA LEU A 262 2.07 -5.96 16.39
C LEU A 262 1.65 -5.95 14.92
N VAL A 263 2.18 -5.01 14.13
CA VAL A 263 1.71 -4.74 12.76
C VAL A 263 1.78 -5.96 11.83
N ALA A 264 2.83 -6.78 11.96
CA ALA A 264 3.03 -7.93 11.11
C ALA A 264 1.93 -9.01 11.25
N ARG A 265 1.22 -9.06 12.40
CA ARG A 265 0.12 -10.02 12.60
C ARG A 265 -1.07 -9.72 11.69
N ASP A 266 -1.35 -8.43 11.50
CA ASP A 266 -2.46 -7.92 10.69
C ASP A 266 -1.93 -7.11 9.49
N ALA A 267 -0.90 -7.62 8.81
CA ALA A 267 -0.21 -6.95 7.71
C ALA A 267 -1.15 -6.54 6.55
N ALA A 268 -2.28 -7.22 6.35
CA ALA A 268 -3.29 -6.78 5.39
C ALA A 268 -3.83 -5.37 5.68
N LYS A 269 -3.83 -4.94 6.96
CA LYS A 269 -4.28 -3.62 7.38
C LYS A 269 -3.30 -2.49 7.02
N THR A 270 -2.07 -2.78 6.60
CA THR A 270 -1.12 -1.74 6.15
C THR A 270 -1.17 -1.49 4.66
N VAL A 271 -1.91 -2.31 3.91
CA VAL A 271 -2.17 -2.03 2.51
C VAL A 271 -2.94 -0.71 2.39
N MET A 272 -2.56 0.10 1.40
CA MET A 272 -3.08 1.46 1.19
C MET A 272 -2.81 2.45 2.35
N SER A 273 -1.85 2.16 3.24
CA SER A 273 -1.49 3.07 4.35
C SER A 273 -0.95 4.44 3.88
N GLY A 274 -0.23 4.49 2.76
CA GLY A 274 0.26 5.74 2.16
C GLY A 274 -0.90 6.68 1.79
N PRO A 275 -1.77 6.32 0.83
CA PRO A 275 -2.92 7.15 0.48
C PRO A 275 -3.82 7.50 1.67
N ALA A 276 -4.07 6.53 2.57
CA ALA A 276 -4.84 6.78 3.79
C ALA A 276 -4.23 7.90 4.65
N SER A 277 -2.90 7.93 4.79
CA SER A 277 -2.21 9.00 5.55
C SER A 277 -2.37 10.38 4.91
N GLY A 278 -2.35 10.45 3.57
CA GLY A 278 -2.61 11.69 2.82
C GLY A 278 -4.01 12.23 3.08
N VAL A 279 -5.02 11.34 3.09
CA VAL A 279 -6.41 11.73 3.40
C VAL A 279 -6.56 12.18 4.86
N MET A 280 -5.91 11.50 5.81
CA MET A 280 -5.93 11.92 7.22
C MET A 280 -5.26 13.30 7.41
N ALA A 281 -4.15 13.56 6.72
CA ALA A 281 -3.49 14.86 6.72
C ALA A 281 -4.37 15.95 6.09
N ALA A 282 -5.07 15.63 5.00
CA ALA A 282 -6.03 16.52 4.37
C ALA A 282 -7.20 16.85 5.33
N ALA A 283 -7.75 15.86 6.03
CA ALA A 283 -8.80 16.08 7.04
C ALA A 283 -8.33 16.96 8.20
N ALA A 284 -7.12 16.73 8.71
CA ALA A 284 -6.52 17.58 9.74
C ALA A 284 -6.27 19.01 9.27
N THR A 285 -5.91 19.20 7.99
CA THR A 285 -5.75 20.53 7.37
C THR A 285 -7.09 21.20 7.13
N LEU A 286 -8.10 20.44 6.71
CA LEU A 286 -9.46 20.91 6.47
C LEU A 286 -10.12 21.45 7.75
N ALA A 287 -9.93 20.76 8.87
CA ALA A 287 -10.42 21.20 10.17
C ALA A 287 -9.86 22.58 10.57
N GLN A 288 -8.62 22.88 10.19
CA GLN A 288 -7.98 24.18 10.47
C GLN A 288 -8.48 25.32 9.58
N SER A 289 -9.00 25.00 8.39
CA SER A 289 -9.58 26.01 7.48
C SER A 289 -11.05 26.34 7.77
N GLY A 290 -11.67 25.65 8.75
CA GLY A 290 -13.08 25.82 9.08
C GLY A 290 -14.04 25.18 8.06
N LEU A 291 -13.51 24.34 7.17
CA LEU A 291 -14.29 23.57 6.20
C LEU A 291 -14.58 22.18 6.76
N ALA A 292 -15.68 21.57 6.30
CA ALA A 292 -16.08 20.23 6.72
C ALA A 292 -16.10 19.21 5.57
N ASN A 293 -16.13 19.66 4.32
CA ASN A 293 -16.24 18.77 3.17
C ASN A 293 -15.10 19.05 2.19
N ALA A 294 -14.45 18.00 1.71
CA ALA A 294 -13.39 18.09 0.70
C ALA A 294 -13.27 16.80 -0.10
N VAL A 295 -12.77 16.94 -1.32
CA VAL A 295 -12.27 15.82 -2.12
C VAL A 295 -10.75 15.93 -2.13
N THR A 296 -10.06 14.87 -1.71
CA THR A 296 -8.60 14.81 -1.83
C THR A 296 -8.23 14.43 -3.25
N TYR A 297 -7.12 14.95 -3.75
CA TYR A 297 -6.61 14.65 -5.07
C TYR A 297 -5.09 14.57 -5.00
N ASP A 298 -4.54 13.36 -5.05
CA ASP A 298 -3.11 13.10 -5.03
C ASP A 298 -2.70 12.41 -6.34
N MET A 299 -1.99 13.14 -7.20
CA MET A 299 -1.53 12.63 -8.50
C MET A 299 -0.03 12.34 -8.45
N GLY A 300 0.32 11.06 -8.52
CA GLY A 300 1.70 10.58 -8.63
C GLY A 300 2.14 10.37 -10.08
N GLY A 301 3.24 9.62 -10.24
CA GLY A 301 3.77 9.24 -11.56
C GLY A 301 3.00 8.11 -12.25
N THR A 302 2.27 7.27 -11.51
CA THR A 302 1.60 6.07 -12.05
C THR A 302 0.09 6.16 -11.96
N SER A 303 -0.41 6.81 -10.90
CA SER A 303 -1.82 6.81 -10.52
C SER A 303 -2.22 8.16 -9.92
N THR A 304 -3.53 8.32 -9.77
CA THR A 304 -4.16 9.40 -9.00
C THR A 304 -5.07 8.77 -7.94
N ASP A 305 -4.93 9.20 -6.70
CA ASP A 305 -5.70 8.76 -5.56
C ASP A 305 -6.69 9.85 -5.13
N VAL A 306 -7.96 9.49 -4.99
CA VAL A 306 -9.06 10.40 -4.66
C VAL A 306 -9.85 9.84 -3.48
N ALA A 307 -10.22 10.68 -2.52
CA ALA A 307 -11.06 10.30 -1.40
C ALA A 307 -12.02 11.43 -1.01
N LEU A 308 -13.16 11.06 -0.42
CA LEU A 308 -14.14 12.00 0.11
C LEU A 308 -13.94 12.19 1.62
N ILE A 309 -13.90 13.45 2.03
CA ILE A 309 -14.02 13.86 3.43
C ILE A 309 -15.38 14.53 3.57
N HIS A 310 -16.23 13.99 4.42
CA HIS A 310 -17.58 14.48 4.68
C HIS A 310 -17.75 14.78 6.17
N GLY A 311 -18.18 16.00 6.51
CA GLY A 311 -18.35 16.39 7.92
C GLY A 311 -17.04 16.40 8.74
N GLY A 312 -15.89 16.55 8.09
CA GLY A 312 -14.54 16.52 8.68
C GLY A 312 -14.00 15.10 8.90
N ILE A 313 -14.74 14.08 8.46
CA ILE A 313 -14.42 12.67 8.67
C ILE A 313 -14.14 12.02 7.31
N PRO A 314 -12.94 11.44 7.11
CA PRO A 314 -12.68 10.57 5.95
C PRO A 314 -13.62 9.37 5.93
N GLU A 315 -14.21 9.06 4.78
CA GLU A 315 -15.00 7.83 4.65
C GLU A 315 -14.12 6.58 4.77
N VAL A 316 -14.65 5.55 5.42
CA VAL A 316 -13.98 4.26 5.62
C VAL A 316 -14.88 3.17 5.03
N SER A 317 -14.30 2.31 4.19
CA SER A 317 -14.96 1.18 3.54
C SER A 317 -14.28 -0.13 3.94
N SER A 318 -15.06 -1.21 3.96
CA SER A 318 -14.59 -2.59 4.09
C SER A 318 -14.77 -3.37 2.79
N GLU A 319 -14.96 -2.69 1.66
CA GLU A 319 -15.17 -3.30 0.35
C GLU A 319 -14.07 -2.91 -0.65
N LEU A 320 -12.82 -2.80 -0.16
CA LEU A 320 -11.69 -2.48 -1.03
C LEU A 320 -11.34 -3.68 -1.91
N THR A 321 -11.08 -3.43 -3.19
CA THR A 321 -10.51 -4.42 -4.12
C THR A 321 -9.20 -3.86 -4.65
N ILE A 322 -8.07 -4.50 -4.32
CA ILE A 322 -6.74 -4.06 -4.78
C ILE A 322 -6.54 -4.39 -6.25
N ASP A 323 -6.87 -5.62 -6.62
CA ASP A 323 -6.79 -6.15 -7.97
C ASP A 323 -7.99 -7.08 -8.16
N TYR A 324 -8.32 -7.36 -9.42
CA TYR A 324 -9.44 -8.23 -9.75
C TYR A 324 -9.32 -9.57 -9.00
N GLY A 325 -10.34 -9.90 -8.22
CA GLY A 325 -10.39 -11.14 -7.44
C GLY A 325 -9.63 -11.12 -6.11
N LEU A 326 -9.12 -9.98 -5.67
CA LEU A 326 -8.48 -9.79 -4.37
C LEU A 326 -9.22 -8.74 -3.52
N PRO A 327 -10.43 -9.06 -3.03
CA PRO A 327 -11.11 -8.22 -2.07
C PRO A 327 -10.37 -8.24 -0.73
N ILE A 328 -10.30 -7.07 -0.10
CA ILE A 328 -9.82 -6.90 1.27
C ILE A 328 -10.91 -6.26 2.10
N HIS A 329 -11.39 -7.03 3.07
CA HIS A 329 -12.53 -6.66 3.90
C HIS A 329 -12.15 -6.12 5.29
N VAL A 330 -10.91 -5.63 5.45
CA VAL A 330 -10.57 -4.85 6.64
C VAL A 330 -10.98 -3.39 6.44
N PRO A 331 -11.42 -2.67 7.48
CA PRO A 331 -11.73 -1.25 7.35
C PRO A 331 -10.52 -0.48 6.83
N MET A 332 -10.70 0.31 5.76
CA MET A 332 -9.70 1.19 5.17
C MET A 332 -10.33 2.52 4.77
N VAL A 333 -9.56 3.59 4.74
CA VAL A 333 -9.99 4.86 4.16
C VAL A 333 -10.43 4.60 2.72
N ASP A 334 -11.61 5.08 2.33
CA ASP A 334 -12.17 4.88 1.00
C ASP A 334 -11.42 5.76 0.00
N VAL A 335 -10.35 5.20 -0.54
CA VAL A 335 -9.52 5.81 -1.58
C VAL A 335 -9.80 5.11 -2.90
N ARG A 336 -10.17 5.89 -3.91
CA ARG A 336 -10.28 5.45 -5.29
C ARG A 336 -9.04 5.81 -6.05
N THR A 337 -8.36 4.78 -6.56
CA THR A 337 -7.18 4.93 -7.41
C THR A 337 -7.57 4.85 -8.88
N VAL A 338 -7.12 5.82 -9.67
CA VAL A 338 -7.21 5.81 -11.13
C VAL A 338 -5.81 5.58 -11.70
N GLY A 339 -5.71 4.69 -12.71
CA GLY A 339 -4.48 4.47 -13.49
C GLY A 339 -4.12 5.62 -14.43
N ALA A 340 -4.13 6.85 -13.91
CA ALA A 340 -3.74 8.07 -14.60
C ALA A 340 -2.81 8.88 -13.68
N GLY A 341 -1.52 8.88 -13.99
CA GLY A 341 -0.48 9.64 -13.30
C GLY A 341 0.49 10.25 -14.33
N GLY A 342 1.47 11.03 -13.90
CA GLY A 342 2.36 11.77 -14.82
C GLY A 342 3.03 10.89 -15.89
N GLY A 343 3.41 9.67 -15.54
CA GLY A 343 4.01 8.66 -16.42
C GLY A 343 3.02 7.83 -17.23
N SER A 344 1.71 8.03 -17.11
CA SER A 344 0.73 7.29 -17.92
C SER A 344 0.96 7.54 -19.40
N ILE A 345 1.02 6.45 -20.16
CA ILE A 345 1.50 6.45 -21.53
C ILE A 345 0.36 6.82 -22.48
N ALA A 346 0.64 7.73 -23.39
CA ALA A 346 -0.23 8.04 -24.52
C ALA A 346 0.08 7.11 -25.69
N TRP A 347 -0.96 6.50 -26.25
CA TRP A 347 -0.84 5.56 -27.37
C TRP A 347 -2.11 5.58 -28.23
N LEU A 348 -2.01 5.06 -29.45
CA LEU A 348 -3.14 4.90 -30.36
C LEU A 348 -3.57 3.44 -30.37
N ASP A 349 -4.85 3.17 -30.16
CA ASP A 349 -5.36 1.81 -30.28
C ASP A 349 -5.43 1.34 -31.73
N ALA A 350 -5.81 0.07 -31.94
CA ALA A 350 -5.89 -0.51 -33.28
C ALA A 350 -6.89 0.20 -34.20
N ALA A 351 -7.82 1.00 -33.64
CA ALA A 351 -8.75 1.82 -34.40
C ALA A 351 -8.24 3.26 -34.63
N GLY A 352 -7.02 3.58 -34.20
CA GLY A 352 -6.43 4.91 -34.30
C GLY A 352 -6.95 5.89 -33.27
N MET A 353 -7.67 5.45 -32.23
CA MET A 353 -8.15 6.35 -31.17
C MET A 353 -7.05 6.60 -30.14
N LEU A 354 -6.91 7.87 -29.73
CA LEU A 354 -6.01 8.25 -28.65
C LEU A 354 -6.46 7.65 -27.31
N ARG A 355 -5.53 6.97 -26.65
CA ARG A 355 -5.66 6.41 -25.30
C ARG A 355 -4.55 6.96 -24.42
N VAL A 356 -4.83 7.07 -23.12
CA VAL A 356 -3.85 7.44 -22.10
C VAL A 356 -4.01 6.47 -20.93
N GLY A 357 -2.92 5.81 -20.54
CA GLY A 357 -2.95 4.70 -19.58
C GLY A 357 -3.61 3.42 -20.15
N PRO A 358 -3.88 2.41 -19.30
CA PRO A 358 -3.50 2.34 -17.89
C PRO A 358 -2.00 2.07 -17.68
N GLU A 359 -1.26 1.70 -18.74
CA GLU A 359 0.19 1.51 -18.66
C GLU A 359 0.89 2.82 -18.28
N SER A 360 1.89 2.71 -17.40
CA SER A 360 2.77 3.81 -17.00
C SER A 360 4.21 3.52 -17.35
N ALA A 361 4.98 4.57 -17.66
CA ALA A 361 6.42 4.51 -17.86
C ALA A 361 7.21 4.39 -16.53
N GLY A 362 6.54 4.53 -15.38
CA GLY A 362 7.17 4.48 -14.05
C GLY A 362 8.19 5.60 -13.84
N SER A 363 9.21 5.34 -13.03
CA SER A 363 10.35 6.26 -12.81
C SER A 363 11.62 5.87 -13.59
N ASP A 364 11.66 4.64 -14.12
CA ASP A 364 12.75 4.08 -14.91
C ASP A 364 12.17 3.13 -15.99
N PRO A 365 12.28 3.44 -17.29
CA PRO A 365 12.96 4.63 -17.84
C PRO A 365 12.18 5.93 -17.61
N GLY A 366 10.89 5.87 -17.27
CA GLY A 366 10.04 7.04 -17.02
C GLY A 366 9.65 7.82 -18.28
N PRO A 367 9.02 9.00 -18.11
CA PRO A 367 8.74 9.95 -19.17
C PRO A 367 9.92 10.21 -20.12
N VAL A 368 9.64 10.47 -21.40
CA VAL A 368 10.67 10.71 -22.42
C VAL A 368 11.57 11.88 -22.02
N CYS A 369 10.97 12.93 -21.47
CA CYS A 369 11.66 14.13 -20.99
C CYS A 369 12.68 13.86 -19.88
N TYR A 370 12.68 12.70 -19.23
CA TYR A 370 13.71 12.35 -18.24
C TYR A 370 15.04 11.98 -18.88
N GLY A 371 15.08 11.69 -20.19
CA GLY A 371 16.32 11.38 -20.90
C GLY A 371 16.96 10.03 -20.53
N ARG A 372 16.21 9.11 -19.92
CA ARG A 372 16.69 7.80 -19.43
C ARG A 372 16.39 6.63 -20.39
N GLY A 373 16.15 6.93 -21.66
CA GLY A 373 15.81 5.92 -22.68
C GLY A 373 14.31 5.61 -22.81
N GLY A 374 13.43 6.40 -22.20
CA GLY A 374 11.99 6.31 -22.44
C GLY A 374 11.64 6.78 -23.85
N GLU A 375 10.82 6.00 -24.58
CA GLU A 375 10.45 6.30 -25.98
C GLU A 375 8.95 6.56 -26.20
N ARG A 376 8.13 6.26 -25.21
CA ARG A 376 6.66 6.36 -25.31
C ARG A 376 6.20 7.64 -24.62
N PRO A 377 5.45 8.53 -25.30
CA PRO A 377 5.04 9.81 -24.72
C PRO A 377 4.10 9.62 -23.54
N THR A 378 4.20 10.50 -22.54
CA THR A 378 3.46 10.45 -21.28
C THR A 378 2.70 11.75 -20.98
N ILE A 379 1.88 11.75 -19.92
CA ILE A 379 1.21 12.96 -19.42
C ILE A 379 2.23 14.05 -19.02
N THR A 380 3.36 13.68 -18.41
CA THR A 380 4.44 14.59 -18.02
C THR A 380 5.06 15.24 -19.26
N ASP A 381 5.33 14.47 -20.31
CA ASP A 381 5.85 14.98 -21.59
C ASP A 381 4.90 16.04 -22.19
N ALA A 382 3.60 15.75 -22.18
CA ALA A 382 2.58 16.68 -22.65
C ALA A 382 2.52 17.98 -21.81
N ASN A 383 2.63 17.89 -20.48
CA ASN A 383 2.64 19.08 -19.62
C ASN A 383 3.89 19.96 -19.82
N ILE A 384 5.06 19.36 -20.06
CA ILE A 384 6.29 20.07 -20.42
C ILE A 384 6.14 20.79 -21.76
N ILE A 385 5.60 20.11 -22.78
CA ILE A 385 5.37 20.69 -24.11
C ILE A 385 4.43 21.90 -24.05
N LEU A 386 3.38 21.81 -23.23
CA LEU A 386 2.41 22.89 -23.03
C LEU A 386 2.90 24.02 -22.12
N GLY A 387 4.14 23.95 -21.61
CA GLY A 387 4.71 24.96 -20.73
C GLY A 387 4.09 25.02 -19.33
N ARG A 388 3.44 23.94 -18.88
CA ARG A 388 2.88 23.84 -17.51
C ARG A 388 3.92 23.42 -16.49
N LEU A 389 4.95 22.68 -16.94
CA LEU A 389 6.14 22.34 -16.19
C LEU A 389 7.32 23.04 -16.84
N ASP A 390 8.11 23.76 -16.05
CA ASP A 390 9.35 24.35 -16.52
C ASP A 390 10.44 23.26 -16.65
N PRO A 391 10.98 23.01 -17.86
CA PRO A 391 11.96 21.96 -18.06
C PRO A 391 13.22 22.12 -17.19
N ALA A 392 13.63 23.35 -16.89
CA ALA A 392 14.85 23.62 -16.13
C ALA A 392 14.70 23.20 -14.67
N THR A 393 13.65 23.70 -13.99
CA THR A 393 13.39 23.38 -12.58
C THR A 393 12.94 21.94 -12.37
N PHE A 394 12.31 21.32 -13.37
CA PHE A 394 11.88 19.93 -13.31
C PHE A 394 13.02 18.91 -13.59
N GLY A 395 14.19 19.38 -14.05
CA GLY A 395 15.36 18.53 -14.30
C GLY A 395 15.38 17.82 -15.67
N ALA A 396 14.46 18.18 -16.57
CA ALA A 396 14.42 17.68 -17.95
C ALA A 396 15.36 18.48 -18.88
N GLY A 397 15.54 19.77 -18.60
CA GLY A 397 16.29 20.71 -19.43
C GLY A 397 15.71 20.86 -20.84
N THR A 398 16.44 21.58 -21.69
CA THR A 398 16.05 21.79 -23.10
C THR A 398 16.01 20.49 -23.88
N ASP A 399 16.96 19.59 -23.64
CA ASP A 399 17.06 18.31 -24.35
C ASP A 399 15.86 17.40 -24.05
N GLY A 400 15.40 17.36 -22.80
CA GLY A 400 14.20 16.63 -22.41
C GLY A 400 12.93 17.17 -23.09
N LEU A 401 12.80 18.49 -23.23
CA LEU A 401 11.71 19.11 -23.98
C LEU A 401 11.76 18.73 -25.47
N VAL A 402 12.95 18.79 -26.09
CA VAL A 402 13.12 18.42 -27.50
C VAL A 402 12.77 16.94 -27.73
N ALA A 403 13.24 16.05 -26.85
CA ALA A 403 12.93 14.62 -26.92
C ALA A 403 11.43 14.34 -26.75
N ALA A 404 10.78 14.97 -25.77
CA ALA A 404 9.34 14.87 -25.55
C ALA A 404 8.55 15.32 -26.79
N ARG A 405 8.92 16.46 -27.39
CA ARG A 405 8.28 16.97 -28.61
C ARG A 405 8.40 15.98 -29.77
N ALA A 406 9.60 15.43 -29.98
CA ALA A 406 9.83 14.44 -31.04
C ALA A 406 9.01 13.15 -30.84
N ALA A 407 8.93 12.65 -29.60
CA ALA A 407 8.16 11.45 -29.28
C ALA A 407 6.64 11.67 -29.48
N VAL A 408 6.09 12.79 -29.00
CA VAL A 408 4.68 13.15 -29.19
C VAL A 408 4.37 13.35 -30.68
N GLU A 409 5.28 14.02 -31.42
CA GLU A 409 5.11 14.23 -32.86
C GLU A 409 5.01 12.90 -33.62
N ALA A 410 5.97 12.00 -33.38
CA ALA A 410 6.09 10.75 -34.11
C ALA A 410 4.97 9.76 -33.78
N ARG A 411 4.59 9.64 -32.50
CA ARG A 411 3.68 8.59 -32.02
C ARG A 411 2.22 9.00 -32.00
N ILE A 412 1.91 10.30 -31.87
CA ILE A 412 0.55 10.79 -31.66
C ILE A 412 0.16 11.86 -32.68
N ALA A 413 0.96 12.92 -32.83
CA ALA A 413 0.57 14.07 -33.64
C ALA A 413 0.46 13.74 -35.14
N ARG A 414 1.53 13.17 -35.73
CA ARG A 414 1.54 12.80 -37.16
C ARG A 414 0.45 11.78 -37.52
N PRO A 415 0.26 10.67 -36.77
CA PRO A 415 -0.81 9.73 -37.09
C PRO A 415 -2.22 10.31 -37.02
N LEU A 416 -2.46 11.32 -36.17
CA LEU A 416 -3.77 11.97 -36.00
C LEU A 416 -3.94 13.24 -36.86
N GLY A 417 -2.88 13.69 -37.55
CA GLY A 417 -2.89 14.95 -38.31
C GLY A 417 -2.94 16.20 -37.43
N PHE A 418 -2.43 16.12 -36.20
CA PHE A 418 -2.35 17.23 -35.25
C PHE A 418 -0.97 17.90 -35.28
N THR A 419 -0.92 19.15 -34.83
CA THR A 419 0.33 19.76 -34.35
C THR A 419 0.77 19.10 -33.03
N VAL A 420 2.03 19.30 -32.65
CA VAL A 420 2.58 18.74 -31.39
C VAL A 420 1.83 19.29 -30.17
N GLU A 421 1.50 20.58 -30.19
CA GLU A 421 0.74 21.26 -29.15
C GLU A 421 -0.69 20.73 -29.03
N GLU A 422 -1.37 20.52 -30.16
CA GLU A 422 -2.73 19.93 -30.18
C GLU A 422 -2.74 18.51 -29.64
N ALA A 423 -1.75 17.69 -30.04
CA ALA A 423 -1.58 16.33 -29.53
C ALA A 423 -1.31 16.33 -28.01
N ALA A 424 -0.40 17.17 -27.53
CA ALA A 424 -0.13 17.33 -26.10
C ALA A 424 -1.38 17.78 -25.33
N ALA A 425 -2.13 18.75 -25.86
CA ALA A 425 -3.38 19.21 -25.27
C ALA A 425 -4.46 18.11 -25.23
N ALA A 426 -4.53 17.26 -26.26
CA ALA A 426 -5.46 16.13 -26.30
C ALA A 426 -5.10 15.05 -25.27
N ILE A 427 -3.81 14.73 -25.10
CA ILE A 427 -3.32 13.79 -24.08
C ILE A 427 -3.76 14.26 -22.68
N VAL A 428 -3.48 15.52 -22.35
CA VAL A 428 -3.86 16.10 -21.05
C VAL A 428 -5.37 16.15 -20.86
N ARG A 429 -6.13 16.47 -21.91
CA ARG A 429 -7.59 16.50 -21.84
C ARG A 429 -8.18 15.13 -21.54
N LEU A 430 -7.68 14.09 -22.21
CA LEU A 430 -8.16 12.72 -21.97
C LEU A 430 -7.81 12.25 -20.55
N ALA A 431 -6.59 12.55 -20.09
CA ALA A 431 -6.17 12.28 -18.73
C ALA A 431 -7.09 12.97 -17.70
N ASN A 432 -7.36 14.26 -17.89
CA ASN A 432 -8.26 15.01 -17.02
C ASN A 432 -9.67 14.43 -17.01
N THR A 433 -10.21 14.01 -18.16
CA THR A 433 -11.53 13.35 -18.22
C THR A 433 -11.55 12.04 -17.42
N HIS A 434 -10.49 11.23 -17.49
CA HIS A 434 -10.40 10.01 -16.71
C HIS A 434 -10.33 10.29 -15.20
N MET A 435 -9.51 11.25 -14.79
CA MET A 435 -9.37 11.61 -13.36
C MET A 435 -10.63 12.27 -12.81
N ALA A 436 -11.28 13.15 -13.59
CA ALA A 436 -12.55 13.78 -13.22
C ALA A 436 -13.71 12.78 -13.11
N GLY A 437 -13.65 11.64 -13.81
CA GLY A 437 -14.65 10.59 -13.66
C GLY A 437 -14.54 9.76 -12.38
N ALA A 438 -13.43 9.89 -11.65
CA ALA A 438 -13.23 9.20 -10.36
C ALA A 438 -13.61 10.05 -9.15
N ILE A 439 -13.62 11.37 -9.32
CA ILE A 439 -14.26 12.34 -8.42
C ILE A 439 -15.77 12.23 -8.62
#